data_AF-R7UF83-F1
#
_entry.id   AF-R7UF83-F1
#
_cell.length_a   1.000
_cell.length_b   1.000
_cell.length_c   1.000
_cell.angle_alpha   90.00
_cell.angle_beta   90.00
_cell.angle_gamma   90.00
#
_symmetry.space_group_name_H-M   'P 1'
#
loop_
_entity.id
_entity.type
_entity.pdbx_description
1 polymer ?
#
loop_
_entity_poly.entity_id
_entity_poly.type
_entity_poly.pdbx_seq_one_letter_code
_entity_poly.pdbx_strand_id
1 'polypeptide(L)'
;MPHTGQTGVNQLGGVFVNGRPLPDSVRRRIVELALLGVRPCDISRQLLVSHGCVSKILTRFYETGSIKPGAIGGGKPKSRVATPYVVKRILAFKQSNPSLFAWEIRDQLLALGICDHQSIPSVSSINRILRNTPSVHPNEASLLWGPWQPLWSAFNALPRTASSLHHFPNCSDAHETTEREEETGSPKLTDFSIDKILK
;
A
#
# COMPACT_ATOMS: atom_id res chain seq x y z
N MET A 1 -23.62 -5.22 2.57
CA MET A 1 -24.11 -6.38 1.81
C MET A 1 -22.91 -7.13 1.22
N PRO A 2 -22.73 -8.43 1.48
CA PRO A 2 -21.88 -9.24 0.62
C PRO A 2 -22.59 -9.44 -0.71
N HIS A 3 -21.95 -9.11 -1.83
CA HIS A 3 -22.49 -9.48 -3.14
C HIS A 3 -22.37 -10.99 -3.30
N THR A 4 -23.49 -11.69 -3.14
CA THR A 4 -23.65 -13.07 -3.63
C THR A 4 -23.33 -13.05 -5.11
N GLY A 5 -22.22 -13.70 -5.48
CA GLY A 5 -21.69 -13.63 -6.84
C GLY A 5 -22.69 -14.29 -7.78
N GLN A 6 -23.42 -13.49 -8.55
CA GLN A 6 -24.47 -13.97 -9.45
C GLN A 6 -23.84 -14.95 -10.45
N THR A 7 -24.26 -16.21 -10.35
CA THR A 7 -23.86 -17.30 -11.25
C THR A 7 -24.48 -17.04 -12.61
N GLY A 8 -23.62 -16.82 -13.61
CA GLY A 8 -24.01 -16.67 -15.00
C GLY A 8 -23.67 -17.91 -15.81
N VAL A 9 -24.33 -18.06 -16.96
CA VAL A 9 -23.93 -18.99 -18.02
C VAL A 9 -23.47 -18.15 -19.21
N ASN A 10 -22.33 -18.49 -19.79
CA ASN A 10 -21.77 -17.77 -20.93
C ASN A 10 -22.33 -18.31 -22.27
N GLN A 11 -22.00 -17.65 -23.39
CA GLN A 11 -22.45 -18.04 -24.74
C GLN A 11 -21.98 -19.43 -25.20
N LEU A 12 -21.01 -20.04 -24.51
CA LEU A 12 -20.53 -21.41 -24.74
C LEU A 12 -21.20 -22.44 -23.79
N GLY A 13 -22.19 -22.03 -22.99
CA GLY A 13 -22.83 -22.89 -21.98
C GLY A 13 -22.04 -23.05 -20.68
N GLY A 14 -20.90 -22.39 -20.52
CA GLY A 14 -20.05 -22.51 -19.33
C GLY A 14 -20.53 -21.67 -18.16
N VAL A 15 -20.59 -22.26 -16.97
CA VAL A 15 -20.96 -21.58 -15.72
C VAL A 15 -19.79 -20.72 -15.22
N PHE A 16 -20.09 -19.49 -14.82
CA PHE A 16 -19.12 -18.56 -14.23
C PHE A 16 -19.74 -17.72 -13.10
N VAL A 17 -18.90 -17.07 -12.30
CA VAL A 17 -19.34 -16.20 -11.18
C VAL A 17 -18.79 -14.80 -11.40
N ASN A 18 -19.67 -13.80 -11.49
CA ASN A 18 -19.26 -12.41 -11.69
C ASN A 18 -18.32 -11.92 -10.56
N GLY A 19 -17.25 -11.23 -10.95
CA GLY A 19 -16.25 -10.68 -10.04
C GLY A 19 -15.34 -11.70 -9.34
N ARG A 20 -15.41 -13.00 -9.68
CA ARG A 20 -14.55 -14.05 -9.12
C ARG A 20 -13.59 -14.62 -10.18
N PRO A 21 -12.38 -15.06 -9.79
CA PRO A 21 -11.50 -15.78 -10.71
C PRO A 21 -12.09 -17.16 -11.05
N LEU A 22 -11.80 -17.64 -12.25
CA LEU A 22 -12.11 -19.01 -12.70
C LEU A 22 -11.49 -20.06 -11.73
N PRO A 23 -12.16 -21.18 -11.41
CA PRO A 23 -11.62 -22.18 -10.47
C PRO A 23 -10.25 -22.74 -10.90
N ASP A 24 -9.35 -22.94 -9.92
CA ASP A 24 -7.96 -23.39 -10.18
C ASP A 24 -7.86 -24.75 -10.88
N SER A 25 -8.89 -25.61 -10.78
CA SER A 25 -9.00 -26.85 -11.56
C SER A 25 -9.11 -26.58 -13.06
N VAL A 26 -10.00 -25.69 -13.47
CA VAL A 26 -10.17 -25.29 -14.88
C VAL A 26 -8.96 -24.50 -15.37
N ARG A 27 -8.38 -23.63 -14.52
CA ARG A 27 -7.14 -22.90 -14.84
C ARG A 27 -5.96 -23.84 -15.09
N ARG A 28 -5.84 -24.94 -14.33
CA ARG A 28 -4.87 -26.02 -14.59
C ARG A 28 -5.17 -26.73 -15.91
N ARG A 29 -6.42 -27.14 -16.15
CA ARG A 29 -6.80 -27.86 -17.38
C ARG A 29 -6.57 -27.05 -18.66
N ILE A 30 -6.74 -25.72 -18.61
CA ILE A 30 -6.39 -24.82 -19.72
C ILE A 30 -4.90 -24.91 -20.08
N VAL A 31 -4.01 -24.89 -19.08
CA VAL A 31 -2.56 -24.98 -19.29
C VAL A 31 -2.14 -26.38 -19.72
N GLU A 32 -2.70 -27.42 -19.09
CA GLU A 32 -2.45 -28.83 -19.44
C GLU A 32 -2.76 -29.11 -20.91
N LEU A 33 -3.94 -28.70 -21.41
CA LEU A 33 -4.32 -28.91 -22.81
C LEU A 33 -3.42 -28.10 -23.78
N ALA A 34 -2.96 -26.92 -23.39
CA ALA A 34 -2.03 -26.13 -24.21
C ALA A 34 -0.62 -26.75 -24.28
N LEU A 35 -0.15 -27.36 -23.18
CA LEU A 35 1.10 -28.13 -23.15
C LEU A 35 1.01 -29.42 -23.97
N LEU A 36 -0.19 -30.00 -24.10
CA LEU A 36 -0.50 -31.11 -25.02
C LEU A 36 -0.70 -30.64 -26.48
N GLY A 37 -0.42 -29.38 -26.81
CA GLY A 37 -0.51 -28.83 -28.16
C GLY A 37 -1.93 -28.53 -28.66
N VAL A 38 -2.96 -28.62 -27.81
CA VAL A 38 -4.34 -28.31 -28.19
C VAL A 38 -4.49 -26.81 -28.44
N ARG A 39 -5.14 -26.44 -29.56
CA ARG A 39 -5.29 -25.04 -29.98
C ARG A 39 -6.16 -24.27 -28.96
N PRO A 40 -5.85 -23.00 -28.62
CA PRO A 40 -6.63 -22.22 -27.65
C PRO A 40 -8.13 -22.09 -27.96
N CYS A 41 -8.52 -22.12 -29.25
CA CYS A 41 -9.91 -22.11 -29.67
C CYS A 41 -10.64 -23.45 -29.41
N ASP A 42 -9.94 -24.57 -29.45
CA ASP A 42 -10.46 -25.89 -29.08
C ASP A 42 -10.53 -26.06 -27.55
N ILE A 43 -9.53 -25.55 -26.81
CA ILE A 43 -9.58 -25.47 -25.34
C ILE A 43 -10.78 -24.63 -24.88
N SER A 44 -11.03 -23.51 -25.55
CA SER A 44 -12.19 -22.62 -25.28
C SER A 44 -13.52 -23.36 -25.46
N ARG A 45 -13.67 -24.16 -26.52
CA ARG A 45 -14.85 -25.00 -26.76
C ARG A 45 -14.97 -26.16 -25.77
N GLN A 46 -13.91 -26.92 -25.54
CA GLN A 46 -13.92 -28.12 -24.68
C GLN A 46 -14.23 -27.79 -23.21
N LEU A 47 -13.74 -26.64 -22.71
CA LEU A 47 -13.94 -26.23 -21.32
C LEU A 47 -15.09 -25.24 -21.14
N LEU A 48 -15.79 -24.87 -22.22
CA LEU A 48 -16.87 -23.87 -22.23
C LEU A 48 -16.43 -22.50 -21.67
N VAL A 49 -15.15 -22.14 -21.81
CA VAL A 49 -14.55 -20.90 -21.29
C VAL A 49 -14.26 -19.94 -22.44
N SER A 50 -14.73 -18.70 -22.34
CA SER A 50 -14.56 -17.66 -23.36
C SER A 50 -13.08 -17.49 -23.79
N HIS A 51 -12.83 -17.41 -25.10
CA HIS A 51 -11.47 -17.39 -25.69
C HIS A 51 -10.52 -16.36 -25.06
N GLY A 52 -11.00 -15.13 -24.77
CA GLY A 52 -10.21 -14.10 -24.11
C GLY A 52 -9.78 -14.42 -22.67
N CYS A 53 -10.49 -15.33 -21.98
CA CYS A 53 -10.08 -15.84 -20.67
C CYS A 53 -9.00 -16.92 -20.82
N VAL A 54 -9.15 -17.84 -21.79
CA VAL A 54 -8.13 -18.84 -22.14
C VAL A 54 -6.81 -18.15 -22.51
N SER A 55 -6.85 -17.20 -23.45
CA SER A 55 -5.69 -16.39 -23.85
C SER A 55 -5.03 -15.70 -22.65
N LYS A 56 -5.80 -14.98 -21.82
CA LYS A 56 -5.28 -14.26 -20.64
C LYS A 56 -4.66 -15.19 -19.57
N ILE A 57 -5.09 -16.45 -19.50
CA ILE A 57 -4.47 -17.46 -18.62
C ILE A 57 -3.16 -17.97 -19.23
N LEU A 58 -3.14 -18.29 -20.52
CA LEU A 58 -1.95 -18.80 -21.20
C LEU A 58 -0.83 -17.76 -21.28
N THR A 59 -1.12 -16.51 -21.66
CA THR A 59 -0.14 -15.40 -21.64
C THR A 59 0.51 -15.28 -20.26
N ARG A 60 -0.30 -15.22 -19.19
CA ARG A 60 0.19 -15.15 -17.80
C ARG A 60 1.02 -16.36 -17.38
N PHE A 61 0.69 -17.55 -17.90
CA PHE A 61 1.46 -18.77 -17.63
C PHE A 61 2.82 -18.72 -18.33
N TYR A 62 2.90 -18.31 -19.60
CA TYR A 62 4.18 -18.18 -20.31
C TYR A 62 5.05 -17.04 -19.76
N GLU A 63 4.44 -15.95 -19.26
CA GLU A 63 5.16 -14.84 -18.60
C GLU A 63 5.74 -15.19 -17.21
N THR A 64 5.06 -16.04 -16.42
CA THR A 64 5.34 -16.15 -14.97
C THR A 64 5.36 -17.58 -14.41
N GLY A 65 5.05 -18.59 -15.21
CA GLY A 65 4.79 -19.97 -14.76
C GLY A 65 3.56 -20.14 -13.86
N SER A 66 2.89 -19.04 -13.45
CA SER A 66 1.90 -19.08 -12.39
C SER A 66 0.48 -19.24 -12.91
N ILE A 67 -0.11 -20.40 -12.61
CA ILE A 67 -1.54 -20.66 -12.80
C ILE A 67 -2.43 -19.81 -11.89
N LYS A 68 -1.93 -19.25 -10.79
CA LYS A 68 -2.78 -18.60 -9.76
C LYS A 68 -3.34 -17.26 -10.28
N PRO A 69 -4.58 -16.89 -9.93
CA PRO A 69 -5.10 -15.55 -10.21
C PRO A 69 -4.28 -14.49 -9.48
N GLY A 70 -4.18 -13.29 -10.06
CA GLY A 70 -3.58 -12.13 -9.38
C GLY A 70 -4.38 -11.70 -8.15
N ALA A 71 -3.75 -10.92 -7.26
CA ALA A 71 -4.39 -10.44 -6.03
C ALA A 71 -5.49 -9.39 -6.32
N ILE A 72 -6.72 -9.86 -6.52
CA ILE A 72 -7.91 -9.02 -6.72
C ILE A 72 -8.26 -8.31 -5.40
N GLY A 73 -8.45 -6.99 -5.45
CA GLY A 73 -8.92 -6.19 -4.30
C GLY A 73 -7.83 -5.68 -3.34
N GLY A 74 -6.55 -5.93 -3.62
CA GLY A 74 -5.42 -5.47 -2.81
C GLY A 74 -5.09 -3.97 -2.97
N GLY A 75 -6.02 -3.08 -2.63
CA GLY A 75 -5.74 -1.64 -2.57
C GLY A 75 -4.57 -1.35 -1.61
N LYS A 76 -3.64 -0.47 -1.99
CA LYS A 76 -2.49 -0.10 -1.13
C LYS A 76 -3.04 0.33 0.25
N PRO A 77 -2.68 -0.34 1.36
CA PRO A 77 -3.29 -0.02 2.65
C PRO A 77 -2.93 1.40 3.06
N LYS A 78 -3.88 2.17 3.63
CA LYS A 78 -3.62 3.57 4.05
C LYS A 78 -2.44 3.71 5.03
N SER A 79 -2.03 2.65 5.73
CA SER A 79 -0.79 2.63 6.53
C SER A 79 0.49 2.74 5.71
N ARG A 80 0.50 2.37 4.42
CA ARG A 80 1.62 2.57 3.48
C ARG A 80 1.77 4.04 3.02
N VAL A 81 0.86 4.93 3.45
CA VAL A 81 1.05 6.40 3.33
C VAL A 81 2.06 6.88 4.39
N ALA A 82 2.22 6.17 5.51
CA ALA A 82 3.34 6.42 6.40
C ALA A 82 4.62 5.86 5.76
N THR A 83 5.61 6.72 5.57
CA THR A 83 6.96 6.38 5.10
C THR A 83 7.54 5.22 5.94
N PRO A 84 8.21 4.21 5.35
CA PRO A 84 8.73 3.06 6.10
C PRO A 84 9.70 3.46 7.25
N TYR A 85 10.36 4.61 7.13
CA TYR A 85 11.12 5.23 8.22
C TYR A 85 10.26 5.54 9.45
N VAL A 86 9.11 6.20 9.27
CA VAL A 86 8.15 6.54 10.35
C VAL A 86 7.63 5.27 11.02
N VAL A 87 7.32 4.24 10.24
CA VAL A 87 6.93 2.91 10.76
C VAL A 87 8.06 2.31 11.62
N LYS A 88 9.31 2.31 11.14
CA LYS A 88 10.48 1.83 11.90
C LYS A 88 10.70 2.61 13.20
N ARG A 89 10.44 3.92 13.21
CA ARG A 89 10.53 4.78 14.41
C ARG A 89 9.41 4.53 15.43
N ILE A 90 8.15 4.38 14.98
CA ILE A 90 7.00 4.02 15.84
C ILE A 90 7.27 2.73 16.63
N LEU A 91 7.80 1.71 15.95
CA LEU A 91 8.10 0.41 16.54
C LEU A 91 9.24 0.52 17.57
N ALA A 92 10.30 1.26 17.26
CA ALA A 92 11.40 1.50 18.19
C ALA A 92 10.95 2.18 19.49
N PHE A 93 10.12 3.23 19.41
CA PHE A 93 9.59 3.89 20.62
C PHE A 93 8.80 2.92 21.51
N LYS A 94 7.90 2.10 20.92
CA LYS A 94 7.09 1.14 21.66
C LYS A 94 7.89 -0.06 22.18
N GLN A 95 9.00 -0.41 21.53
CA GLN A 95 9.95 -1.43 21.97
C GLN A 95 10.82 -0.93 23.14
N SER A 96 11.28 0.33 23.11
CA SER A 96 12.02 0.95 24.21
C SER A 96 11.15 1.13 25.46
N ASN A 97 9.93 1.64 25.29
CA ASN A 97 9.00 1.91 26.39
C ASN A 97 7.62 1.29 26.09
N PRO A 98 7.37 0.03 26.50
CA PRO A 98 6.09 -0.65 26.28
C PRO A 98 4.87 0.04 26.90
N SER A 99 5.06 0.95 27.86
CA SER A 99 3.99 1.80 28.42
C SER A 99 3.47 2.86 27.45
N LEU A 100 4.28 3.36 26.51
CA LEU A 100 3.93 4.54 25.70
C LEU A 100 2.63 4.39 24.92
N PHE A 101 1.72 5.35 25.10
CA PHE A 101 0.48 5.45 24.36
C PHE A 101 0.71 5.96 22.93
N ALA A 102 -0.22 5.63 22.03
CA ALA A 102 -0.13 6.00 20.62
C ALA A 102 -0.28 7.51 20.35
N TRP A 103 -0.65 8.31 21.36
CA TRP A 103 -0.61 9.78 21.29
C TRP A 103 0.78 10.30 21.70
N GLU A 104 1.39 9.79 22.77
CA GLU A 104 2.77 10.13 23.16
C GLU A 104 3.78 9.79 22.04
N ILE A 105 3.58 8.67 21.34
CA ILE A 105 4.37 8.29 20.15
C ILE A 105 4.17 9.29 19.00
N ARG A 106 2.97 9.86 18.83
CA ARG A 106 2.71 10.91 17.84
C ARG A 106 3.49 12.17 18.19
N ASP A 107 3.45 12.58 19.45
CA ASP A 107 4.06 13.82 19.88
C ASP A 107 5.59 13.72 19.90
N GLN A 108 6.15 12.53 20.18
CA GLN A 108 7.58 12.23 19.99
C GLN A 108 8.04 12.22 18.52
N LEU A 109 7.16 11.86 17.57
CA LEU A 109 7.47 11.97 16.14
C LEU A 109 7.53 13.44 15.66
N LEU A 110 6.65 14.30 16.20
CA LEU A 110 6.70 15.75 15.97
C LEU A 110 7.93 16.38 16.62
N ALA A 111 8.17 16.09 17.91
CA ALA A 111 9.26 16.69 18.70
C ALA A 111 10.68 16.33 18.22
N LEU A 112 10.85 15.22 17.48
CA LEU A 112 12.12 14.86 16.84
C LEU A 112 12.18 15.23 15.35
N GLY A 113 11.22 15.99 14.81
CA GLY A 113 11.19 16.37 13.39
C GLY A 113 11.08 15.17 12.43
N ILE A 114 10.55 14.03 12.88
CA ILE A 114 10.42 12.81 12.07
C ILE A 114 9.21 12.90 11.13
N CYS A 115 8.19 13.67 11.53
CA CYS A 115 7.04 14.03 10.71
C CYS A 115 6.65 15.49 10.98
N ASP A 116 6.18 16.16 9.95
CA ASP A 116 5.51 17.46 10.01
C ASP A 116 4.03 17.30 10.40
N HIS A 117 3.36 18.41 10.70
CA HIS A 117 1.92 18.44 10.98
C HIS A 117 1.05 17.87 9.83
N GLN A 118 1.55 17.84 8.59
CA GLN A 118 0.86 17.28 7.42
C GLN A 118 1.22 15.81 7.13
N SER A 119 2.37 15.32 7.60
CA SER A 119 2.85 13.95 7.36
C SER A 119 2.68 13.01 8.57
N ILE A 120 2.39 13.57 9.76
CA ILE A 120 2.19 12.83 11.02
C ILE A 120 1.00 11.84 10.95
N PRO A 121 1.21 10.53 11.18
CA PRO A 121 0.12 9.56 11.19
C PRO A 121 -0.83 9.78 12.37
N SER A 122 -2.13 9.63 12.13
CA SER A 122 -3.15 9.71 13.18
C SER A 122 -2.99 8.60 14.22
N VAL A 123 -3.47 8.84 15.45
CA VAL A 123 -3.40 7.89 16.58
C VAL A 123 -4.02 6.53 16.25
N SER A 124 -5.07 6.49 15.40
CA SER A 124 -5.65 5.25 14.88
C SER A 124 -4.72 4.51 13.91
N SER A 125 -3.98 5.24 13.07
CA SER A 125 -2.97 4.67 12.16
C SER A 125 -1.75 4.13 12.92
N ILE A 126 -1.27 4.84 13.94
CA ILE A 126 -0.20 4.37 14.84
C ILE A 126 -0.64 3.06 15.52
N ASN A 127 -1.84 3.03 16.10
CA ASN A 127 -2.42 1.82 16.70
C ASN A 127 -2.59 0.64 15.70
N ARG A 128 -2.85 0.91 14.42
CA ARG A 128 -2.90 -0.12 13.37
C ARG A 128 -1.50 -0.65 13.04
N ILE A 129 -0.48 0.21 12.99
CA ILE A 129 0.93 -0.18 12.80
C ILE A 129 1.38 -1.10 13.94
N LEU A 130 1.11 -0.71 15.19
CA LEU A 130 1.48 -1.47 16.40
C LEU A 130 0.77 -2.83 16.53
N ARG A 131 -0.41 -3.03 15.91
CA ARG A 131 -1.11 -4.32 15.90
C ARG A 131 -0.82 -5.18 14.68
N ASN A 132 -0.52 -4.57 13.53
CA ASN A 132 -0.28 -5.30 12.28
C ASN A 132 1.20 -5.70 12.08
N THR A 133 2.11 -5.17 12.90
CA THR A 133 3.50 -5.62 12.92
C THR A 133 3.64 -6.67 14.02
N PRO A 134 4.06 -7.91 13.72
CA PRO A 134 4.37 -8.87 14.76
C PRO A 134 5.55 -8.37 15.60
N SER A 135 5.54 -8.67 16.89
CA SER A 135 6.66 -8.43 17.79
C SER A 135 7.91 -9.13 17.24
N VAL A 136 8.87 -8.37 16.70
CA VAL A 136 10.15 -8.95 16.26
C VAL A 136 10.82 -9.54 17.49
N HIS A 137 11.00 -10.86 17.51
CA HIS A 137 11.67 -11.55 18.60
C HIS A 137 13.11 -11.01 18.73
N PRO A 138 13.65 -10.86 19.95
CA PRO A 138 14.86 -10.06 20.19
C PRO A 138 16.15 -10.60 19.55
N ASN A 139 16.12 -11.76 18.89
CA ASN A 139 17.26 -12.35 18.18
C ASN A 139 17.48 -11.79 16.76
N GLU A 140 16.44 -11.38 16.02
CA GLU A 140 16.62 -10.83 14.65
C GLU A 140 16.96 -9.33 14.62
N ALA A 141 16.62 -8.58 15.69
CA ALA A 141 16.71 -7.13 15.69
C ALA A 141 18.15 -6.58 15.47
N SER A 142 19.17 -7.28 15.96
CA SER A 142 20.57 -6.82 15.87
C SER A 142 21.06 -6.60 14.44
N LEU A 143 20.59 -7.41 13.47
CA LEU A 143 21.05 -7.35 12.08
C LEU A 143 20.51 -6.14 11.29
N LEU A 144 19.50 -5.42 11.81
CA LEU A 144 18.83 -4.30 11.12
C LEU A 144 19.01 -2.94 11.80
N TRP A 145 19.81 -2.86 12.87
CA TRP A 145 19.96 -1.65 13.70
C TRP A 145 21.40 -1.32 14.14
N GLY A 146 22.36 -2.25 14.02
CA GLY A 146 23.72 -2.10 14.55
C GLY A 146 24.43 -0.74 14.36
N PRO A 147 24.45 -0.14 13.15
CA PRO A 147 25.26 1.07 12.89
C PRO A 147 24.85 2.34 13.64
N TRP A 148 23.67 2.38 14.28
CA TRP A 148 23.10 3.62 14.84
C TRP A 148 22.81 3.58 16.34
N GLN A 149 23.08 2.46 17.03
CA GLN A 149 22.80 2.33 18.47
C GLN A 149 23.59 3.31 19.36
N PRO A 150 24.91 3.55 19.17
CA PRO A 150 25.68 4.43 20.06
C PRO A 150 25.20 5.88 20.07
N LEU A 151 24.87 6.42 18.89
CA LEU A 151 24.41 7.81 18.72
C LEU A 151 23.03 8.04 19.36
N TRP A 152 22.15 7.02 19.36
CA TRP A 152 20.84 7.10 20.01
C TRP A 152 20.95 7.17 21.54
N SER A 153 21.90 6.44 22.13
CA SER A 153 22.16 6.50 23.57
C SER A 153 22.69 7.87 24.00
N ALA A 154 23.60 8.47 23.24
CA ALA A 154 24.14 9.81 23.51
C ALA A 154 23.05 10.90 23.53
N PHE A 155 22.09 10.85 22.61
CA PHE A 155 20.99 11.82 22.54
C PHE A 155 20.06 11.77 23.76
N ASN A 156 19.84 10.59 24.34
CA ASN A 156 18.98 10.42 25.52
C ASN A 156 19.72 10.57 26.86
N ALA A 157 21.06 10.65 26.85
CA ALA A 157 21.88 10.80 28.06
C ALA A 157 22.01 12.25 28.55
N LEU A 158 21.49 13.24 27.81
CA LEU A 158 21.54 14.65 28.21
C LEU A 158 20.55 14.90 29.37
N PRO A 159 21.00 15.42 30.53
CA PRO A 159 20.15 15.56 31.71
C PRO A 159 19.06 16.61 31.48
N ARG A 160 17.80 16.21 31.59
CA ARG A 160 16.64 17.13 31.61
C ARG A 160 16.60 17.91 32.92
N THR A 161 17.31 19.04 32.98
CA THR A 161 17.24 19.99 34.10
C THR A 161 15.86 20.65 34.13
N ALA A 162 14.98 20.14 35.00
CA ALA A 162 13.64 20.70 35.19
C ALA A 162 13.67 21.89 36.16
N SER A 163 13.23 23.08 35.72
CA SER A 163 12.76 24.18 36.58
C SER A 163 12.16 25.35 35.80
N SER A 164 11.42 26.19 36.53
CA SER A 164 10.98 27.55 36.19
C SER A 164 10.08 27.77 34.97
N LEU A 165 8.78 27.78 35.27
CA LEU A 165 7.85 28.88 34.95
C LEU A 165 8.49 30.15 34.36
N HIS A 166 8.00 30.59 33.20
CA HIS A 166 7.81 32.01 32.90
C HIS A 166 6.45 32.19 32.20
N HIS A 167 5.95 33.43 32.15
CA HIS A 167 4.52 33.74 32.09
C HIS A 167 4.23 34.85 31.06
N PHE A 168 3.17 34.68 30.26
CA PHE A 168 2.63 35.63 29.27
C PHE A 168 3.52 36.02 28.07
N PRO A 169 2.96 36.68 27.03
CA PRO A 169 1.53 36.96 26.75
C PRO A 169 0.97 36.30 25.48
N ASN A 170 -0.36 36.34 25.36
CA ASN A 170 -1.07 36.14 24.09
C ASN A 170 -1.07 37.46 23.29
N CYS A 171 -1.05 37.41 21.96
CA CYS A 171 -1.16 38.61 21.12
C CYS A 171 -1.97 38.29 19.85
N SER A 172 -3.13 38.92 19.73
CA SER A 172 -3.96 38.96 18.52
C SER A 172 -3.86 40.35 17.89
N ASP A 173 -4.22 40.41 16.59
CA ASP A 173 -4.49 41.64 15.82
C ASP A 173 -3.25 42.52 15.54
N ALA A 174 -3.07 43.18 14.40
CA ALA A 174 -4.02 43.59 13.35
C ALA A 174 -3.29 43.84 11.99
N HIS A 175 -4.02 43.68 10.86
CA HIS A 175 -4.01 44.50 9.61
C HIS A 175 -2.67 44.87 8.87
N GLU A 176 -2.61 45.19 7.56
CA GLU A 176 -3.40 44.92 6.33
C GLU A 176 -2.60 45.49 5.11
N THR A 177 -3.06 45.24 3.87
CA THR A 177 -2.70 45.92 2.59
C THR A 177 -1.33 45.61 1.94
N THR A 178 -1.12 45.58 0.60
CA THR A 178 -1.99 45.47 -0.61
C THR A 178 -1.11 45.08 -1.84
N GLU A 179 -1.73 44.89 -3.02
CA GLU A 179 -1.17 44.69 -4.41
C GLU A 179 -1.03 43.20 -4.82
N ARG A 180 -1.71 42.66 -5.86
CA ARG A 180 -1.96 43.03 -7.30
C ARG A 180 -0.68 42.94 -8.16
N GLU A 181 -0.66 42.40 -9.38
CA GLU A 181 -1.63 41.70 -10.28
C GLU A 181 -0.83 40.68 -11.15
N GLU A 182 -1.26 39.95 -12.19
CA GLU A 182 -2.40 40.03 -13.13
C GLU A 182 -2.93 38.62 -13.54
N GLU A 183 -2.71 38.13 -14.77
CA GLU A 183 -3.40 36.95 -15.37
C GLU A 183 -2.49 35.95 -16.15
N THR A 184 -3.14 34.92 -16.72
CA THR A 184 -2.69 33.94 -17.74
C THR A 184 -1.98 32.67 -17.24
N GLY A 185 -2.15 31.49 -17.87
CA GLY A 185 -3.04 31.11 -18.97
C GLY A 185 -2.82 29.64 -19.33
N SER A 186 -3.87 28.81 -19.37
CA SER A 186 -3.74 27.39 -19.74
C SER A 186 -3.70 27.18 -21.25
N PRO A 187 -2.91 26.22 -21.73
CA PRO A 187 -3.47 25.24 -22.66
C PRO A 187 -3.19 23.78 -22.25
N LYS A 188 -4.07 22.89 -22.70
CA LYS A 188 -3.96 21.43 -22.52
C LYS A 188 -3.09 20.87 -23.65
N LEU A 189 -2.14 19.99 -23.33
CA LEU A 189 -1.61 19.07 -24.34
C LEU A 189 -2.47 17.82 -24.39
N THR A 190 -3.08 17.56 -25.54
CA THR A 190 -3.85 16.36 -25.84
C THR A 190 -3.09 15.45 -26.78
N ASP A 191 -3.52 14.18 -26.80
CA ASP A 191 -3.32 13.22 -27.88
C ASP A 191 -1.92 12.60 -28.05
N PHE A 192 -1.85 11.32 -27.67
CA PHE A 192 -0.81 10.38 -28.13
C PHE A 192 -1.53 9.14 -28.68
N SER A 193 -2.15 9.30 -29.85
CA SER A 193 -2.67 8.19 -30.65
C SER A 193 -1.54 7.23 -31.04
N ILE A 194 -1.72 5.93 -30.75
CA ILE A 194 -0.83 4.84 -31.18
C ILE A 194 -1.67 3.81 -31.95
N ASP A 195 -1.96 4.15 -33.21
CA ASP A 195 -2.59 3.27 -34.20
C ASP A 195 -1.76 3.26 -35.49
N LYS A 196 -0.82 2.30 -35.61
CA LYS A 196 -0.21 1.73 -36.84
C LYS A 196 1.15 1.04 -36.56
N ILE A 197 1.14 -0.25 -36.20
CA ILE A 197 2.06 -1.24 -36.79
C ILE A 197 1.34 -2.60 -36.85
N LEU A 198 0.86 -2.98 -38.02
CA LEU A 198 0.93 -4.34 -38.60
C LEU A 198 0.28 -4.32 -39.98
N LYS A 199 0.97 -4.90 -40.97
CA LYS A 199 0.57 -5.02 -42.38
C LYS A 199 1.17 -6.32 -42.91
#